data_AF-A0A6L3ZVS3-F1
#
_entry.id   AF-A0A6L3ZVS3-F1
#
_cell.length_a   1.000
_cell.length_b   1.000
_cell.length_c   1.000
_cell.angle_alpha   90.00
_cell.angle_beta   90.00
_cell.angle_gamma   90.00
#
_symmetry.space_group_name_H-M   'P 1'
#
loop_
_entity.id
_entity.type
_entity.pdbx_description
1 polymer ?
#
loop_
_entity_poly.entity_id
_entity_poly.type
_entity_poly.pdbx_seq_one_letter_code
_entity_poly.pdbx_strand_id
1 'polypeptide(L)'
;FKPDCFCFGEVVDSPNVQQEYIGRLDGVLDFHTCDAFRRTFALGQWSEAEFKRFRARHQQAFPPDFLMPVFIDNHDLDRFLFIAGGDKESVRRAAAAQMQMPNPPVIYYGTEIGLTQLVDSRAGFGLHVNRVPMKWGDEQDKDLLAFYKDLIRTRTTR
;
A
#
# COMPACT_ATOMS: atom_id res chain seq x y z
N PHE A 1 4.22 -28.38 11.15
CA PHE A 1 3.36 -27.23 10.80
C PHE A 1 3.49 -26.21 11.92
N LYS A 2 3.79 -24.94 11.61
CA LYS A 2 3.83 -23.85 12.59
C LYS A 2 2.50 -23.09 12.47
N PRO A 3 1.54 -23.30 13.39
CA PRO A 3 0.17 -22.80 13.23
C PRO A 3 0.05 -21.28 13.34
N ASP A 4 1.10 -20.61 13.79
CA ASP A 4 1.24 -19.15 13.89
C ASP A 4 1.91 -18.52 12.67
N CYS A 5 2.33 -19.31 11.67
CA CYS A 5 2.86 -18.77 10.43
C CYS A 5 1.72 -18.21 9.56
N PHE A 6 1.85 -16.93 9.18
CA PHE A 6 1.02 -16.30 8.16
C PHE A 6 1.59 -16.57 6.76
N CYS A 7 0.81 -17.19 5.90
CA CYS A 7 1.14 -17.51 4.52
C CYS A 7 0.22 -16.76 3.56
N PHE A 8 0.76 -15.79 2.82
CA PHE A 8 0.02 -15.06 1.80
C PHE A 8 0.74 -15.08 0.46
N GLY A 9 -0.04 -14.95 -0.62
CA GLY A 9 0.46 -14.99 -1.99
C GLY A 9 0.57 -13.61 -2.61
N GLU A 10 1.53 -13.44 -3.52
CA GLU A 10 1.54 -12.33 -4.47
C GLU A 10 0.79 -12.77 -5.73
N VAL A 11 -0.52 -12.50 -5.79
CA VAL A 11 -1.39 -12.92 -6.90
C VAL A 11 -1.97 -11.67 -7.58
N VAL A 12 -1.30 -11.21 -8.63
CA VAL A 12 -1.70 -10.03 -9.42
C VAL A 12 -2.67 -10.45 -10.52
N ASP A 13 -3.89 -10.82 -10.12
CA ASP A 13 -4.95 -11.27 -11.03
C ASP A 13 -6.33 -10.76 -10.55
N SER A 14 -7.37 -11.04 -11.33
CA SER A 14 -8.76 -10.81 -10.99
C SER A 14 -9.16 -11.42 -9.64
N PRO A 15 -10.15 -10.83 -8.94
CA PRO A 15 -10.65 -11.39 -7.67
C PRO A 15 -11.10 -12.86 -7.78
N ASN A 16 -11.65 -13.27 -8.93
CA ASN A 16 -12.08 -14.66 -9.14
C ASN A 16 -10.92 -15.64 -9.07
N VAL A 17 -9.76 -15.30 -9.62
CA VAL A 17 -8.54 -16.13 -9.54
C VAL A 17 -7.97 -16.07 -8.12
N GLN A 18 -7.97 -14.91 -7.47
CA GLN A 18 -7.53 -14.77 -6.08
C GLN A 18 -8.36 -15.64 -5.11
N GLN A 19 -9.66 -15.79 -5.36
CA GLN A 19 -10.55 -16.64 -4.56
C GLN A 19 -10.19 -18.13 -4.61
N GLU A 20 -9.50 -18.61 -5.65
CA GLU A 20 -9.05 -20.01 -5.73
C GLU A 20 -8.01 -20.39 -4.66
N TYR A 21 -7.43 -19.38 -3.98
CA TYR A 21 -6.48 -19.56 -2.89
C TYR A 21 -7.14 -19.62 -1.50
N ILE A 22 -8.45 -19.39 -1.39
CA ILE A 22 -9.19 -19.52 -0.13
C ILE A 22 -9.07 -20.97 0.37
N GLY A 23 -8.67 -21.12 1.63
CA GLY A 23 -8.41 -22.43 2.25
C GLY A 23 -7.07 -23.07 1.86
N ARG A 24 -6.24 -22.39 1.05
CA ARG A 24 -4.87 -22.80 0.70
C ARG A 24 -3.82 -21.85 1.27
N LEU A 25 -4.12 -20.55 1.24
CA LEU A 25 -3.34 -19.48 1.84
C LEU A 25 -4.21 -18.75 2.86
N ASP A 26 -3.56 -18.09 3.82
CA ASP A 26 -4.24 -17.19 4.76
C ASP A 26 -4.66 -15.88 4.08
N GLY A 27 -4.14 -15.59 2.88
CA GLY A 27 -4.33 -14.31 2.24
C GLY A 27 -3.62 -14.10 0.92
N VAL A 28 -3.86 -12.92 0.32
CA VAL A 28 -3.11 -12.42 -0.86
C VAL A 28 -2.83 -10.93 -0.74
N LEU A 29 -1.70 -10.48 -1.28
CA LEU A 29 -1.32 -9.08 -1.30
C LEU A 29 -2.30 -8.26 -2.18
N ASP A 30 -2.86 -7.17 -1.65
CA ASP A 30 -4.01 -6.49 -2.28
C ASP A 30 -3.64 -5.41 -3.30
N PHE A 31 -3.27 -5.85 -4.51
CA PHE A 31 -2.95 -4.95 -5.62
C PHE A 31 -4.15 -4.12 -6.10
N HIS A 32 -5.38 -4.62 -5.96
CA HIS A 32 -6.58 -3.88 -6.40
C HIS A 32 -6.81 -2.66 -5.52
N THR A 33 -6.68 -2.83 -4.19
CA THR A 33 -6.74 -1.70 -3.26
C THR A 33 -5.54 -0.77 -3.43
N CYS A 34 -4.34 -1.28 -3.70
CA CYS A 34 -3.18 -0.46 -4.05
C CYS A 34 -3.44 0.42 -5.29
N ASP A 35 -3.97 -0.13 -6.38
CA ASP A 35 -4.34 0.64 -7.57
C ASP A 35 -5.39 1.71 -7.24
N ALA A 36 -6.41 1.36 -6.46
CA ALA A 36 -7.43 2.32 -5.99
C ALA A 36 -6.81 3.47 -5.18
N PHE A 37 -5.87 3.20 -4.27
CA PHE A 37 -5.14 4.24 -3.55
C PHE A 37 -4.40 5.19 -4.50
N ARG A 38 -3.68 4.64 -5.48
CA ARG A 38 -2.89 5.41 -6.44
C ARG A 38 -3.80 6.29 -7.31
N ARG A 39 -4.90 5.74 -7.82
CA ARG A 39 -5.89 6.50 -8.61
C ARG A 39 -6.54 7.62 -7.81
N THR A 40 -6.86 7.38 -6.55
CA THR A 40 -7.57 8.36 -5.72
C THR A 40 -6.66 9.45 -5.19
N PHE A 41 -5.58 9.07 -4.53
CA PHE A 41 -4.79 10.00 -3.72
C PHE A 41 -3.56 10.54 -4.46
N ALA A 42 -2.92 9.77 -5.34
CA ALA A 42 -1.75 10.25 -6.07
C ALA A 42 -2.10 10.88 -7.43
N LEU A 43 -2.95 10.20 -8.22
CA LEU A 43 -3.21 10.58 -9.61
C LEU A 43 -4.45 11.45 -9.80
N GLY A 44 -5.29 11.60 -8.77
CA GLY A 44 -6.54 12.37 -8.84
C GLY A 44 -7.55 11.85 -9.87
N GLN A 45 -7.44 10.59 -10.27
CA GLN A 45 -8.31 9.94 -11.26
C GLN A 45 -9.64 9.50 -10.68
N TRP A 46 -9.66 9.18 -9.38
CA TRP A 46 -10.86 8.80 -8.63
C TRP A 46 -11.12 9.78 -7.50
N SER A 47 -12.39 10.06 -7.24
CA SER A 47 -12.85 10.69 -6.01
C SER A 47 -12.75 9.73 -4.82
N GLU A 48 -12.70 10.28 -3.60
CA GLU A 48 -12.79 9.45 -2.38
C GLU A 48 -14.13 8.69 -2.27
N ALA A 49 -15.19 9.19 -2.91
CA ALA A 49 -16.47 8.49 -2.96
C ALA A 49 -16.39 7.22 -3.83
N GLU A 50 -15.69 7.29 -4.96
CA GLU A 50 -15.42 6.12 -5.81
C GLU A 50 -14.53 5.11 -5.09
N PHE A 51 -13.48 5.57 -4.42
CA PHE A 51 -12.65 4.74 -3.55
C PHE A 51 -13.47 3.98 -2.50
N LYS A 52 -14.34 4.69 -1.77
CA LYS A 52 -15.22 4.09 -0.75
C LYS A 52 -16.17 3.04 -1.34
N ARG A 53 -16.75 3.32 -2.51
CA ARG A 53 -17.64 2.37 -3.23
C ARG A 53 -16.88 1.14 -3.70
N PHE A 54 -15.71 1.32 -4.30
CA PHE A 54 -14.83 0.24 -4.73
C PHE A 54 -14.48 -0.65 -3.54
N ARG A 55 -13.97 -0.06 -2.44
CA ARG A 55 -13.58 -0.82 -1.24
C ARG A 55 -14.73 -1.62 -0.66
N ALA A 56 -15.92 -1.03 -0.55
CA ALA A 56 -17.09 -1.73 -0.02
C ALA A 56 -17.45 -2.98 -0.84
N ARG A 57 -17.33 -2.90 -2.18
CA ARG A 57 -17.55 -4.04 -3.07
C ARG A 57 -16.40 -5.05 -3.02
N HIS A 58 -15.16 -4.57 -3.01
CA HIS A 58 -13.95 -5.41 -2.97
C HIS A 58 -13.91 -6.26 -1.70
N GLN A 59 -14.21 -5.68 -0.55
CA GLN A 59 -14.27 -6.40 0.72
C GLN A 59 -15.34 -7.50 0.74
N GLN A 60 -16.45 -7.33 0.02
CA GLN A 60 -17.51 -8.35 -0.07
C GLN A 60 -17.13 -9.54 -0.97
N ALA A 61 -16.08 -9.41 -1.77
CA ALA A 61 -15.62 -10.48 -2.65
C ALA A 61 -14.82 -11.57 -1.92
N PHE A 62 -14.42 -11.33 -0.66
CA PHE A 62 -13.58 -12.26 0.11
C PHE A 62 -14.20 -12.53 1.48
N PRO A 63 -14.00 -13.74 2.04
CA PRO A 63 -14.47 -14.03 3.38
C PRO A 63 -13.64 -13.28 4.43
N PRO A 64 -14.19 -13.00 5.63
CA PRO A 64 -13.52 -12.16 6.63
C PRO A 64 -12.18 -12.67 7.16
N ASP A 65 -11.95 -13.99 7.07
CA ASP A 65 -10.73 -14.67 7.50
C ASP A 65 -9.66 -14.75 6.41
N PHE A 66 -9.95 -14.32 5.19
CA PHE A 66 -8.96 -14.20 4.11
C PHE A 66 -8.28 -12.83 4.17
N LEU A 67 -7.06 -12.82 4.69
CA LEU A 67 -6.31 -11.60 4.95
C LEU A 67 -5.77 -11.01 3.65
N MET A 68 -6.08 -9.74 3.41
CA MET A 68 -5.57 -9.02 2.25
C MET A 68 -4.60 -7.92 2.69
N PRO A 69 -3.28 -8.17 2.86
CA PRO A 69 -2.34 -7.13 3.23
C PRO A 69 -2.40 -5.94 2.26
N VAL A 70 -2.52 -4.73 2.81
CA VAL A 70 -2.79 -3.51 2.05
C VAL A 70 -1.54 -2.64 2.02
N PHE A 71 -1.20 -2.11 0.85
CA PHE A 71 -0.07 -1.24 0.59
C PHE A 71 -0.46 -0.15 -0.42
N ILE A 72 0.34 0.90 -0.52
CA ILE A 72 0.15 2.00 -1.49
C ILE A 72 1.23 2.00 -2.59
N ASP A 73 2.39 1.43 -2.27
CA ASP A 73 3.50 1.17 -3.17
C ASP A 73 4.36 0.00 -2.67
N ASN A 74 5.16 -0.56 -3.57
CA ASN A 74 6.10 -1.65 -3.27
C ASN A 74 7.31 -1.56 -4.22
N HIS A 75 8.15 -2.60 -4.21
CA HIS A 75 9.36 -2.69 -5.01
C HIS A 75 9.15 -2.97 -6.51
N ASP A 76 7.92 -3.21 -6.96
CA ASP A 76 7.55 -3.48 -8.36
C ASP A 76 6.68 -2.37 -8.97
N LEU A 77 6.46 -1.28 -8.24
CA LEU A 77 5.69 -0.12 -8.65
C LEU A 77 6.49 1.16 -8.47
N ASP A 78 6.25 2.18 -9.29
CA ASP A 78 6.79 3.51 -8.98
C ASP A 78 6.34 3.96 -7.59
N ARG A 79 7.26 4.56 -6.83
CA ARG A 79 7.03 5.09 -5.48
C ARG A 79 5.83 6.02 -5.48
N PHE A 80 5.02 5.93 -4.45
CA PHE A 80 3.78 6.69 -4.33
C PHE A 80 4.04 8.20 -4.41
N LEU A 81 5.06 8.68 -3.70
CA LEU A 81 5.42 10.10 -3.69
C LEU A 81 5.86 10.60 -5.09
N PHE A 82 6.46 9.74 -5.91
CA PHE A 82 6.86 10.10 -7.27
C PHE A 82 5.65 10.32 -8.15
N ILE A 83 4.71 9.37 -8.18
CA ILE A 83 3.50 9.50 -9.00
C ILE A 83 2.55 10.59 -8.49
N ALA A 84 2.65 10.96 -7.21
CA ALA A 84 1.95 12.11 -6.62
C ALA A 84 2.65 13.46 -6.91
N GLY A 85 3.67 13.50 -7.77
CA GLY A 85 4.37 14.74 -8.13
C GLY A 85 5.11 15.39 -6.96
N GLY A 86 5.52 14.62 -5.96
CA GLY A 86 6.17 15.14 -4.75
C GLY A 86 5.19 15.67 -3.70
N ASP A 87 3.87 15.52 -3.89
CA ASP A 87 2.88 15.94 -2.91
C ASP A 87 2.83 14.98 -1.70
N LYS A 88 3.38 15.46 -0.58
CA LYS A 88 3.39 14.72 0.69
C LYS A 88 2.02 14.67 1.35
N GLU A 89 1.11 15.60 1.06
CA GLU A 89 -0.26 15.53 1.59
C GLU A 89 -1.00 14.32 1.02
N SER A 90 -0.83 14.05 -0.27
CA SER A 90 -1.33 12.83 -0.91
C SER A 90 -0.82 11.56 -0.22
N VAL A 91 0.46 11.50 0.17
CA VAL A 91 1.01 10.37 0.95
C VAL A 91 0.32 10.27 2.32
N ARG A 92 0.15 11.40 3.04
CA ARG A 92 -0.51 11.41 4.35
C ARG A 92 -1.95 10.92 4.28
N ARG A 93 -2.72 11.37 3.29
CA ARG A 93 -4.11 10.95 3.08
C ARG A 93 -4.22 9.46 2.74
N ALA A 94 -3.36 8.96 1.85
CA ALA A 94 -3.31 7.55 1.52
C ALA A 94 -2.94 6.69 2.75
N ALA A 95 -1.91 7.08 3.50
CA ALA A 95 -1.49 6.40 4.73
C ALA A 95 -2.58 6.40 5.82
N ALA A 96 -3.26 7.52 6.01
CA ALA A 96 -4.37 7.62 6.97
C ALA A 96 -5.52 6.67 6.59
N ALA A 97 -5.85 6.59 5.30
CA ALA A 97 -6.87 5.68 4.80
C ALA A 97 -6.42 4.20 4.88
N GLN A 98 -5.15 3.89 4.60
CA GLN A 98 -4.56 2.56 4.76
C GLN A 98 -4.63 2.08 6.22
N MET A 99 -4.19 2.93 7.16
CA MET A 99 -4.14 2.59 8.59
C MET A 99 -5.52 2.42 9.24
N GLN A 100 -6.58 2.92 8.60
CA GLN A 100 -7.97 2.71 9.03
C GLN A 100 -8.58 1.39 8.56
N MET A 101 -7.97 0.70 7.58
CA MET A 101 -8.51 -0.57 7.07
C MET A 101 -8.35 -1.70 8.09
N PRO A 102 -9.28 -2.67 8.18
CA PRO A 102 -9.15 -3.79 9.10
C PRO A 102 -7.96 -4.70 8.76
N ASN A 103 -7.54 -4.73 7.49
CA ASN A 103 -6.47 -5.57 6.98
C ASN A 103 -5.06 -5.16 7.46
N PRO A 104 -4.07 -6.07 7.41
CA PRO A 104 -2.68 -5.74 7.76
C PRO A 104 -2.08 -4.68 6.83
N PRO A 105 -1.62 -3.52 7.34
CA PRO A 105 -0.94 -2.54 6.51
C PRO A 105 0.52 -2.95 6.25
N VAL A 106 0.98 -2.80 5.02
CA VAL A 106 2.37 -2.98 4.58
C VAL A 106 2.91 -1.62 4.13
N ILE A 107 4.04 -1.21 4.71
CA ILE A 107 4.75 0.03 4.35
C ILE A 107 6.00 -0.36 3.58
N TYR A 108 6.16 0.17 2.37
CA TYR A 108 7.41 0.03 1.63
C TYR A 108 8.47 0.97 2.21
N TYR A 109 9.70 0.48 2.40
CA TYR A 109 10.73 1.24 3.11
C TYR A 109 10.95 2.61 2.46
N GLY A 110 11.05 3.63 3.31
CA GLY A 110 11.27 4.99 2.89
C GLY A 110 9.99 5.76 2.56
N THR A 111 8.86 5.10 2.32
CA THR A 111 7.59 5.80 2.06
C THR A 111 7.21 6.67 3.26
N GLU A 112 7.47 6.20 4.48
CA GLU A 112 7.23 6.89 5.75
C GLU A 112 8.12 8.11 6.00
N ILE A 113 9.21 8.26 5.24
CA ILE A 113 10.16 9.40 5.34
C ILE A 113 10.25 10.19 4.02
N GLY A 114 9.30 9.98 3.11
CA GLY A 114 9.21 10.73 1.86
C GLY A 114 10.30 10.36 0.84
N LEU A 115 10.72 9.09 0.81
CA LEU A 115 11.60 8.57 -0.22
C LEU A 115 10.84 8.54 -1.56
N THR A 116 11.52 9.00 -2.61
CA THR A 116 10.98 9.08 -3.98
C THR A 116 12.01 8.53 -4.96
N GLN A 117 11.65 8.47 -6.24
CA GLN A 117 12.55 8.13 -7.35
C GLN A 117 12.71 9.32 -8.30
N LEU A 118 13.67 9.23 -9.22
CA LEU A 118 13.98 10.32 -10.17
C LEU A 118 13.28 10.16 -11.53
N VAL A 119 13.06 8.92 -11.96
CA VAL A 119 12.53 8.58 -13.28
C VAL A 119 11.51 7.46 -13.16
N ASP A 120 10.58 7.39 -14.11
CA ASP A 120 9.58 6.33 -14.21
C ASP A 120 10.27 4.96 -14.47
N SER A 121 9.83 3.91 -13.78
CA SER A 121 10.38 2.56 -13.93
C SER A 121 10.20 1.96 -15.33
N ARG A 122 9.21 2.44 -16.09
CA ARG A 122 8.92 2.06 -17.48
C ARG A 122 9.72 2.86 -18.50
N ALA A 123 10.50 3.88 -18.09
CA ALA A 123 11.35 4.66 -18.98
C ALA A 123 12.62 3.93 -19.45
N GLY A 124 12.62 2.58 -19.43
CA GLY A 124 13.74 1.75 -19.88
C GLY A 124 14.82 1.49 -18.84
N PHE A 125 14.73 2.10 -17.66
CA PHE A 125 15.64 1.81 -16.54
C PHE A 125 15.20 0.56 -15.76
N GLY A 126 13.93 0.18 -15.79
CA GLY A 126 13.42 -0.94 -15.01
C GLY A 126 13.30 -0.61 -13.51
N LEU A 127 13.00 -1.62 -12.69
CA LEU A 127 12.52 -1.39 -11.33
C LEU A 127 13.58 -0.88 -10.35
N HIS A 128 14.87 -0.95 -10.65
CA HIS A 128 15.91 -0.50 -9.71
C HIS A 128 15.79 0.98 -9.30
N VAL A 129 15.10 1.80 -10.11
CA VAL A 129 14.87 3.22 -9.83
C VAL A 129 13.96 3.45 -8.63
N ASN A 130 13.10 2.50 -8.26
CA ASN A 130 12.29 2.57 -7.04
C ASN A 130 12.99 1.93 -5.82
N ARG A 131 14.14 1.26 -6.02
CA ARG A 131 14.92 0.54 -4.99
C ARG A 131 16.15 1.34 -4.54
N VAL A 132 16.03 2.67 -4.50
CA VAL A 132 17.10 3.58 -4.07
C VAL A 132 17.49 3.36 -2.60
N PRO A 133 18.75 3.60 -2.21
CA PRO A 133 19.19 3.47 -0.82
C PRO A 133 18.29 4.25 0.16
N MET A 134 18.08 3.66 1.34
CA MET A 134 17.34 4.29 2.43
C MET A 134 18.05 5.56 2.90
N LYS A 135 17.28 6.62 3.14
CA LYS A 135 17.78 7.85 3.77
C LYS A 135 17.82 7.66 5.29
N TRP A 136 18.94 8.03 5.91
CA TRP A 136 19.17 7.89 7.34
C TRP A 136 19.43 9.24 8.00
N GLY A 137 19.16 9.32 9.31
CA GLY A 137 19.45 10.53 10.11
C GLY A 137 18.70 11.76 9.62
N ASP A 138 19.43 12.84 9.36
CA ASP A 138 18.86 14.14 9.01
C ASP A 138 18.32 14.23 7.57
N GLU A 139 18.58 13.22 6.73
CA GLU A 139 18.01 13.15 5.38
C GLU A 139 16.54 12.74 5.34
N GLN A 140 16.00 12.27 6.48
CA GLN A 140 14.63 11.82 6.61
C GLN A 140 13.64 12.98 6.75
N ASP A 141 12.45 12.86 6.15
CA ASP A 141 11.33 13.70 6.53
C ASP A 141 10.80 13.28 7.91
N LYS A 142 11.26 14.00 8.95
CA LYS A 142 10.92 13.70 10.35
C LYS A 142 9.45 13.95 10.66
N ASP A 143 8.80 14.87 9.98
CA ASP A 143 7.39 15.20 10.19
C ASP A 143 6.49 14.11 9.61
N LEU A 144 6.81 13.62 8.40
CA LEU A 144 6.09 12.49 7.81
C LEU A 144 6.30 11.20 8.62
N LEU A 145 7.53 10.98 9.12
CA LEU A 145 7.82 9.84 9.98
C LEU A 145 7.04 9.90 11.30
N ALA A 146 6.96 11.08 11.93
CA ALA A 146 6.16 11.29 13.14
C ALA A 146 4.68 11.00 12.87
N PHE A 147 4.15 11.49 11.75
CA PHE A 147 2.78 11.23 11.33
C PHE A 147 2.49 9.72 11.18
N TYR A 148 3.35 8.96 10.49
CA TYR A 148 3.20 7.51 10.39
C TYR A 148 3.23 6.81 11.75
N LYS A 149 4.13 7.22 12.65
CA LYS A 149 4.20 6.68 14.02
C LYS A 149 2.90 6.93 14.78
N ASP A 150 2.29 8.10 14.63
CA ASP A 150 1.02 8.43 15.30
C ASP A 150 -0.16 7.64 14.74
N LEU A 151 -0.21 7.42 13.42
CA LEU A 151 -1.19 6.52 12.81
C LEU A 151 -1.06 5.08 13.33
N ILE A 152 0.17 4.57 13.40
CA ILE A 152 0.44 3.20 13.89
C ILE A 152 0.01 3.08 15.37
N ARG A 153 0.40 4.03 16.22
CA ARG A 153 -0.03 4.05 17.64
C ARG A 153 -1.54 4.02 17.76
N THR A 154 -2.23 4.91 17.04
CA THR A 154 -3.70 5.01 17.03
C THR A 154 -4.36 3.70 16.61
N ARG A 155 -3.78 2.99 15.65
CA ARG A 155 -4.27 1.68 15.20
C ARG A 155 -4.10 0.61 16.27
N THR A 156 -2.95 0.57 16.94
CA THR A 156 -2.64 -0.46 17.95
C THR A 156 -3.41 -0.30 19.26
N THR A 157 -4.02 0.86 19.51
CA THR A 157 -4.83 1.13 20.71
C THR A 157 -6.33 0.91 20.50
N ARG A 158 -6.76 0.47 19.31
CA ARG A 158 -8.16 0.11 19.00
C ARG A 158 -8.40 -1.36 19.29
#